data_AF-A0A7G6E0P3-F1
#
_entry.id   AF-A0A7G6E0P3-F1
#
_cell.length_a   1.000
_cell.length_b   1.000
_cell.length_c   1.000
_cell.angle_alpha   90.00
_cell.angle_beta   90.00
_cell.angle_gamma   90.00
#
_symmetry.space_group_name_H-M   'P 1'
#
loop_
_entity.id
_entity.type
_entity.pdbx_description
1 polymer ?
#
loop_
_entity_poly.entity_id
_entity_poly.type
_entity_poly.pdbx_seq_one_letter_code
_entity_poly.pdbx_strand_id
1 'polypeptide(L)'
;MHQALDIANLDNEVDVDEVTLEALKKLYECSKKSGVPISFDVAEIVEPALHSFERVIMPGSVGLTLHNANQEFIVENVFFHPKFSGLCYRGRYTSQKKNYNTVIIFPITSLAEILGESQIGYYNYHTGELHKKLEQDI
;
A
#
# COMPACT_ATOMS: atom_id res chain seq x y z
N MET A 1 17.87 -17.00 22.69
CA MET A 1 18.87 -16.19 21.96
C MET A 1 19.99 -15.60 22.84
N HIS A 2 20.09 -15.98 24.12
CA HIS A 2 21.23 -15.62 24.98
C HIS A 2 22.47 -16.49 24.65
N GLN A 3 22.24 -17.75 24.30
CA GLN A 3 23.29 -18.72 24.00
C GLN A 3 24.14 -18.39 22.75
N ALA A 4 23.60 -17.69 21.76
CA ALA A 4 24.32 -17.39 20.53
C ALA A 4 25.46 -16.37 20.73
N LEU A 5 25.31 -15.45 21.70
CA LEU A 5 26.34 -14.48 22.04
C LEU A 5 27.44 -15.11 22.91
N ASP A 6 27.06 -16.04 23.77
CA ASP A 6 27.99 -16.76 24.66
C ASP A 6 28.87 -17.74 23.86
N ILE A 7 28.34 -18.36 22.80
CA ILE A 7 29.11 -19.25 21.90
C ILE A 7 30.18 -18.47 21.12
N ALA A 8 29.90 -17.23 20.71
CA ALA A 8 30.87 -16.41 19.97
C ALA A 8 32.09 -15.99 20.80
N ASN A 9 31.98 -16.02 22.14
CA ASN A 9 33.09 -15.73 23.06
C ASN A 9 33.83 -17.00 23.53
N LEU A 10 33.38 -18.19 23.10
CA LEU A 10 33.86 -19.47 23.58
C LEU A 10 34.22 -20.40 22.42
N ASP A 11 34.95 -19.90 21.43
CA ASP A 11 35.90 -20.72 20.67
C ASP A 11 36.86 -19.84 19.89
N ASN A 12 38.15 -20.11 20.09
CA ASN A 12 39.29 -19.36 19.61
C ASN A 12 39.58 -19.65 18.11
N GLU A 13 38.55 -19.78 17.27
CA GLU A 13 38.75 -20.17 15.85
C GLU A 13 37.61 -19.78 14.90
N VAL A 14 36.94 -18.66 15.13
CA VAL A 14 36.08 -18.04 14.10
C VAL A 14 36.73 -16.72 13.69
N ASP A 15 37.34 -16.71 12.51
CA ASP A 15 37.85 -15.50 11.85
C ASP A 15 36.64 -14.67 11.38
N VAL A 16 35.99 -14.02 12.35
CA VAL A 16 34.84 -13.16 12.09
C VAL A 16 35.40 -11.85 11.56
N ASP A 17 35.29 -11.68 10.25
CA ASP A 17 35.65 -10.43 9.58
C ASP A 17 34.99 -9.21 10.26
N GLU A 18 35.72 -8.11 10.34
CA GLU A 18 35.33 -6.89 11.06
C GLU A 18 33.98 -6.37 10.57
N VAL A 19 33.70 -6.50 9.27
CA VAL A 19 32.43 -6.12 8.64
C VAL A 19 31.28 -6.99 9.16
N THR A 20 31.51 -8.29 9.35
CA THR A 20 30.51 -9.24 9.86
C THR A 20 30.16 -8.92 11.31
N LEU A 21 31.18 -8.62 12.12
CA LEU A 21 31.01 -8.21 13.51
C LEU A 21 30.22 -6.89 13.61
N GLU A 22 30.54 -5.91 12.75
CA GLU A 22 29.86 -4.61 12.73
C GLU A 22 28.39 -4.74 12.30
N ALA A 23 28.11 -5.57 11.28
CA ALA A 23 26.76 -5.88 10.85
C ALA A 23 25.95 -6.54 11.97
N LEU A 24 26.55 -7.50 12.69
CA LEU A 24 25.90 -8.20 13.81
C LEU A 24 25.56 -7.23 14.94
N LYS A 25 26.48 -6.32 15.28
CA LYS A 25 26.25 -5.26 16.27
C LYS A 25 25.12 -4.34 15.86
N LYS A 26 25.04 -3.92 14.59
CA LYS A 26 23.95 -3.08 14.09
C LYS A 26 22.60 -3.78 14.17
N LEU A 27 22.52 -5.06 13.82
CA LEU A 27 21.30 -5.85 13.94
C LEU A 27 20.86 -6.00 15.40
N TYR A 28 21.80 -6.23 16.31
CA TYR A 28 21.52 -6.30 17.75
C TYR A 28 20.98 -4.97 18.30
N GLU A 29 21.57 -3.84 17.93
CA GLU A 29 21.07 -2.52 18.33
C GLU A 29 19.71 -2.19 17.71
N CYS A 30 19.44 -2.62 16.47
CA CYS A 30 18.10 -2.54 15.89
C CYS A 30 17.09 -3.41 16.64
N SER A 31 17.48 -4.59 17.12
CA SER A 31 16.63 -5.49 17.89
C SER A 31 16.29 -5.00 19.30
N LYS A 32 17.12 -4.13 19.89
CA LYS A 32 16.85 -3.50 21.19
C LYS A 32 15.82 -2.38 21.12
N LYS A 33 15.61 -1.80 19.94
CA LYS A 33 14.56 -0.80 19.75
C LYS A 33 13.23 -1.50 19.98
N SER A 34 12.42 -0.92 20.86
CA SER A 34 11.06 -1.41 21.10
C SER A 34 10.32 -1.42 19.76
N GLY A 35 9.79 -2.57 19.37
CA GLY A 35 8.99 -2.69 18.15
C GLY A 35 7.85 -1.69 18.23
N VAL A 36 7.82 -0.75 17.29
CA VAL A 36 6.66 0.14 17.17
C VAL A 36 5.53 -0.73 16.63
N PRO A 37 4.36 -0.77 17.27
CA PRO A 37 3.23 -1.49 16.71
C PRO A 37 2.97 -0.94 15.31
N ILE A 38 3.04 -1.82 14.31
CA ILE A 38 2.50 -1.52 12.98
C ILE A 38 1.00 -1.52 13.18
N SER A 39 0.43 -0.33 13.29
CA SER A 39 -1.01 -0.17 13.34
C SER A 39 -1.55 -0.61 11.98
N PHE A 40 -2.27 -1.73 11.99
CA PHE A 40 -3.21 -2.12 10.95
C PHE A 40 -4.59 -1.58 11.31
N ASP A 41 -4.68 -0.42 11.98
CA ASP A 41 -5.96 0.25 12.14
C ASP A 41 -6.51 0.39 10.73
N VAL A 42 -7.47 -0.51 10.44
CA VAL A 42 -8.43 -0.36 9.37
C VAL A 42 -8.90 1.05 9.62
N ALA A 43 -8.51 1.97 8.73
CA ALA A 43 -8.75 3.39 8.84
C ALA A 43 -10.07 3.55 9.59
N GLU A 44 -10.01 4.14 10.79
CA GLU A 44 -11.20 4.34 11.62
C GLU A 44 -12.32 4.67 10.65
N ILE A 45 -13.41 3.89 10.69
CA ILE A 45 -14.61 4.25 9.95
C ILE A 45 -15.05 5.54 10.62
N VAL A 46 -14.46 6.65 10.18
CA VAL A 46 -14.83 8.00 10.56
C VAL A 46 -16.28 8.05 10.14
N GLU A 47 -17.17 8.10 11.14
CA GLU A 47 -18.58 8.38 10.93
C GLU A 47 -18.67 9.50 9.90
N PRO A 48 -19.53 9.39 8.87
CA PRO A 48 -19.40 10.17 7.65
C PRO A 48 -19.59 11.64 7.96
N ALA A 49 -18.49 12.32 8.27
CA ALA A 49 -18.43 13.75 8.50
C ALA A 49 -18.51 14.41 7.13
N LEU A 50 -19.66 14.35 6.46
CA LEU A 50 -19.90 14.88 5.11
C LEU A 50 -18.62 14.84 4.27
N HIS A 51 -18.00 13.66 4.15
CA HIS A 51 -16.74 13.56 3.43
C HIS A 51 -17.07 13.74 1.96
N SER A 52 -17.08 15.00 1.50
CA SER A 52 -17.21 15.35 0.09
C SER A 52 -16.10 14.70 -0.72
N PHE A 53 -15.04 14.21 -0.07
CA PHE A 53 -13.87 13.60 -0.69
C PHE A 53 -13.68 12.13 -0.27
N GLU A 54 -13.46 11.26 -1.25
CA GLU A 54 -13.09 9.85 -1.05
C GLU A 54 -11.64 9.62 -1.48
N ARG A 55 -10.87 8.90 -0.67
CA ARG A 55 -9.46 8.58 -0.99
C ARG A 55 -9.41 7.48 -2.04
N VAL A 56 -8.70 7.72 -3.14
CA VAL A 56 -8.64 6.78 -4.29
C VAL A 56 -7.25 6.68 -4.89
N ILE A 57 -6.99 5.58 -5.61
CA ILE A 57 -5.83 5.41 -6.47
C ILE A 57 -6.08 6.19 -7.76
N MET A 58 -5.15 7.09 -8.08
CA MET A 58 -5.28 8.00 -9.20
C MET A 58 -5.25 7.28 -10.56
N PRO A 59 -6.01 7.76 -11.55
CA PRO A 59 -5.84 7.32 -12.93
C PRO A 59 -4.39 7.42 -13.41
N GLY A 60 -3.96 6.43 -14.19
CA GLY A 60 -2.57 6.27 -14.64
C GLY A 60 -1.66 5.54 -13.64
N SER A 61 -2.15 5.23 -12.43
CA SER A 61 -1.41 4.49 -11.41
C SER A 61 -1.78 3.00 -11.38
N VAL A 62 -0.99 2.23 -10.63
CA VAL A 62 -1.20 0.79 -10.39
C VAL A 62 -1.72 0.55 -8.96
N GLY A 63 -2.56 -0.47 -8.78
CA GLY A 63 -2.95 -1.06 -7.50
C GLY A 63 -3.04 -2.58 -7.58
N LEU A 64 -3.33 -3.25 -6.45
CA LEU A 64 -3.43 -4.71 -6.36
C LEU A 64 -4.89 -5.16 -6.16
N THR A 65 -5.35 -6.09 -6.99
CA THR A 65 -6.71 -6.64 -6.86
C THR A 65 -6.83 -7.63 -5.72
N LEU A 66 -7.77 -7.38 -4.80
CA LEU A 66 -7.95 -8.24 -3.62
C LEU A 66 -8.59 -9.60 -3.93
N HIS A 67 -9.31 -9.71 -5.05
CA HIS A 67 -10.13 -10.89 -5.39
C HIS A 67 -9.50 -11.80 -6.45
N ASN A 68 -8.40 -11.40 -7.09
CA ASN A 68 -7.80 -12.12 -8.21
C ASN A 68 -6.30 -12.30 -8.00
N ALA A 69 -5.95 -13.04 -6.93
CA ALA A 69 -4.57 -13.40 -6.58
C ALA A 69 -3.60 -12.20 -6.49
N ASN A 70 -4.07 -11.05 -6.00
CA ASN A 70 -3.27 -9.84 -5.88
C ASN A 70 -2.62 -9.41 -7.20
N GLN A 71 -3.32 -9.59 -8.32
CA GLN A 71 -2.82 -9.11 -9.60
C GLN A 71 -2.80 -7.58 -9.66
N GLU A 72 -1.72 -7.05 -10.23
CA GLU A 72 -1.58 -5.64 -10.55
C GLU A 72 -2.61 -5.17 -11.57
N PHE A 73 -3.18 -4.02 -11.30
CA PHE A 73 -4.24 -3.41 -12.08
C PHE A 73 -3.93 -1.94 -12.32
N ILE A 74 -3.95 -1.56 -13.59
CA ILE A 74 -3.76 -0.18 -14.00
C ILE A 74 -5.12 0.50 -13.92
N VAL A 75 -5.22 1.52 -13.06
CA VAL A 75 -6.39 2.38 -12.97
C VAL A 75 -6.39 3.33 -14.16
N GLU A 76 -7.38 3.23 -15.03
CA GLU A 76 -7.55 4.13 -16.17
C GLU A 76 -8.52 5.27 -15.83
N ASN A 77 -9.51 5.02 -14.96
CA ASN A 77 -10.44 6.05 -14.51
C ASN A 77 -11.06 5.70 -13.14
N VAL A 78 -11.52 6.74 -12.42
CA VAL A 78 -12.30 6.64 -11.18
C VAL A 78 -13.60 7.41 -11.38
N PHE A 79 -14.74 6.77 -11.09
CA PHE A 79 -16.04 7.39 -11.33
C PHE A 79 -17.13 6.79 -10.43
N PHE A 80 -18.19 7.56 -10.21
CA PHE A 80 -19.37 7.08 -9.51
C PHE A 80 -20.22 6.17 -10.42
N HIS A 81 -20.56 4.97 -9.94
CA HIS A 81 -21.38 4.02 -10.68
C HIS A 81 -22.73 3.80 -10.00
N PRO A 82 -23.87 4.18 -10.63
CA PRO A 82 -25.20 4.10 -10.00
C PRO A 82 -25.58 2.72 -9.48
N LYS A 83 -25.26 1.65 -10.22
CA LYS A 83 -25.57 0.26 -9.79
C LYS A 83 -24.83 -0.18 -8.53
N PHE A 84 -23.63 0.35 -8.30
CA PHE A 84 -22.84 0.05 -7.10
C PHE A 84 -23.10 1.06 -5.99
N SER A 85 -23.86 2.13 -6.26
CA SER A 85 -24.10 3.25 -5.37
C SER A 85 -22.80 3.79 -4.74
N GLY A 86 -21.73 3.83 -5.53
CA GLY A 86 -20.40 4.14 -5.02
C GLY A 86 -19.36 4.33 -6.12
N LEU A 87 -18.13 4.64 -5.72
CA LEU A 87 -17.01 4.79 -6.64
C LEU A 87 -16.53 3.44 -7.15
N CYS A 88 -16.15 3.43 -8.43
CA CYS A 88 -15.57 2.30 -9.09
C CYS A 88 -14.30 2.70 -9.83
N TYR A 89 -13.37 1.75 -9.91
CA TYR A 89 -12.26 1.82 -10.84
C TYR A 89 -12.68 1.23 -12.17
N ARG A 90 -12.23 1.88 -13.24
CA ARG A 90 -12.17 1.30 -14.58
C ARG A 90 -10.71 1.09 -14.94
N GLY A 91 -10.39 -0.04 -15.54
CA GLY A 91 -9.05 -0.28 -16.04
C GLY A 91 -8.84 -1.69 -16.54
N ARG A 92 -7.60 -2.15 -16.39
CA ARG A 92 -7.12 -3.43 -16.93
C ARG A 92 -5.97 -3.99 -16.09
N TYR A 93 -5.81 -5.32 -16.14
CA TYR A 93 -4.65 -5.98 -15.54
C TYR A 93 -3.37 -5.68 -16.33
N THR A 94 -2.24 -5.57 -15.63
CA THR A 94 -0.93 -5.41 -16.29
C THR A 94 -0.57 -6.62 -17.15
N SER A 95 -1.01 -7.82 -16.73
CA SER A 95 -0.83 -9.09 -17.43
C SER A 95 -1.73 -9.28 -18.66
N GLN A 96 -2.73 -8.43 -18.86
CA GLN A 96 -3.69 -8.58 -19.96
C GLN A 96 -3.00 -8.33 -21.31
N LYS A 97 -3.12 -9.28 -22.25
CA LYS A 97 -2.61 -9.11 -23.61
C LYS A 97 -3.36 -7.96 -24.30
N LYS A 98 -2.63 -7.06 -24.97
CA LYS A 98 -3.15 -5.86 -25.67
C LYS A 98 -4.34 -6.10 -26.62
N ASN A 99 -4.55 -7.33 -27.07
CA ASN A 99 -5.61 -7.68 -28.02
C ASN A 99 -6.99 -7.89 -27.37
N TYR A 100 -7.06 -7.93 -26.04
CA TYR A 100 -8.34 -8.03 -25.32
C TYR A 100 -8.82 -6.63 -24.93
N ASN A 101 -9.88 -6.17 -25.59
CA ASN A 101 -10.53 -4.88 -25.29
C ASN A 101 -11.51 -4.98 -24.10
N THR A 102 -11.25 -5.89 -23.16
CA THR A 102 -12.14 -6.11 -22.01
C THR A 102 -11.85 -5.05 -20.97
N VAL A 103 -12.78 -4.11 -20.85
CA VAL A 103 -12.77 -3.09 -19.80
C VAL A 103 -13.31 -3.73 -18.51
N ILE A 104 -12.53 -3.66 -17.44
CA ILE A 104 -12.90 -4.20 -16.13
C ILE A 104 -13.34 -3.05 -15.24
N ILE A 105 -14.46 -3.25 -14.53
CA ILE A 105 -15.03 -2.29 -13.61
C ILE A 105 -15.31 -3.00 -12.28
N PHE A 106 -14.81 -2.45 -11.18
CA PHE A 106 -15.12 -2.93 -9.83
C PHE A 106 -15.14 -1.78 -8.81
N PRO A 107 -15.77 -1.97 -7.64
CA PRO A 107 -15.78 -0.99 -6.56
C PRO A 107 -14.37 -0.63 -6.08
N ILE A 108 -14.18 0.60 -5.59
CA ILE A 108 -12.85 1.03 -5.11
C ILE A 108 -12.29 0.16 -3.98
N THR A 109 -13.16 -0.49 -3.20
CA THR A 109 -12.80 -1.44 -2.14
C THR A 109 -12.19 -2.74 -2.65
N SER A 110 -12.24 -3.00 -3.96
CA SER A 110 -11.68 -4.21 -4.57
C SER A 110 -10.20 -4.09 -4.94
N LEU A 111 -9.60 -2.92 -4.72
CA LEU A 111 -8.22 -2.61 -5.07
C LEU A 111 -7.50 -2.04 -3.86
N ALA A 112 -6.36 -2.64 -3.51
CA ALA A 112 -5.44 -2.14 -2.51
C ALA A 112 -4.33 -1.33 -3.15
N GLU A 113 -3.77 -0.39 -2.39
CA GLU A 113 -2.61 0.37 -2.80
C GLU A 113 -1.31 -0.43 -2.66
N ILE A 114 -0.35 -0.11 -3.52
CA ILE A 114 1.03 -0.57 -3.48
C ILE A 114 1.85 0.56 -2.90
N LEU A 115 2.43 0.35 -1.72
CA LEU A 115 3.26 1.35 -1.04
C LEU A 115 4.45 1.75 -1.93
N GLY A 116 4.54 3.03 -2.27
CA GLY A 116 5.62 3.59 -3.10
C GLY A 116 5.35 3.56 -4.61
N GLU A 117 4.31 2.87 -5.08
CA GLU A 117 3.96 2.81 -6.51
C GLU A 117 2.57 3.41 -6.80
N SER A 118 1.60 3.18 -5.91
CA SER A 118 0.28 3.78 -6.05
C SER A 118 0.31 5.28 -5.77
N GLN A 119 -0.12 6.08 -6.75
CA GLN A 119 -0.41 7.49 -6.55
C GLN A 119 -1.81 7.65 -5.97
N ILE A 120 -1.90 8.31 -4.83
CA ILE A 120 -3.16 8.53 -4.11
C ILE A 120 -3.68 9.95 -4.37
N GLY A 121 -4.99 10.08 -4.46
CA GLY A 121 -5.69 11.35 -4.50
C GLY A 121 -7.08 11.25 -3.85
N TYR A 122 -7.86 12.30 -4.04
CA TYR A 122 -9.14 12.51 -3.38
C TYR A 122 -10.20 12.84 -4.43
N TYR A 123 -11.24 12.02 -4.50
CA TYR A 123 -12.38 12.18 -5.40
C TYR A 123 -13.47 13.00 -4.73
N ASN A 124 -13.84 14.14 -5.31
CA ASN A 124 -14.92 14.98 -4.81
C ASN A 124 -16.28 14.47 -5.32
N TYR A 125 -17.16 14.00 -4.42
CA TYR A 125 -18.51 13.54 -4.75
C TYR A 125 -19.43 14.65 -5.29
N HIS A 126 -19.17 15.92 -4.97
CA HIS A 126 -19.98 17.05 -5.41
C HIS A 126 -19.64 17.48 -6.84
N THR A 127 -18.35 17.61 -7.15
CA THR A 127 -17.88 18.08 -8.48
C THR A 127 -17.56 16.93 -9.44
N GLY A 128 -17.31 15.73 -8.91
CA GLY A 128 -16.81 14.59 -9.67
C GLY A 128 -15.33 14.69 -10.03
N GLU A 129 -14.60 15.63 -9.43
CA GLU A 129 -13.19 15.92 -9.73
C GLU A 129 -12.22 15.16 -8.84
N LEU A 130 -10.99 14.96 -9.33
CA LEU A 130 -9.90 14.29 -8.61
C LEU A 130 -8.80 15.29 -8.26
N HIS A 131 -8.49 15.39 -6.97
CA HIS A 131 -7.44 16.26 -6.45
C HIS A 131 -6.29 15.44 -5.87
N LYS A 132 -5.03 15.83 -6.13
CA LYS A 132 -3.86 15.14 -5.57
C LYS A 132 -3.64 15.42 -4.08
N LYS A 133 -4.23 16.50 -3.57
CA LYS A 133 -4.17 16.93 -2.18
C LYS A 133 -5.57 17.36 -1.76
N LEU A 134 -5.90 17.17 -0.49
CA LEU A 134 -7.06 17.83 0.10
C LEU A 134 -6.74 19.32 0.10
N GLU A 135 -7.41 20.09 -0.76
CA GLU A 135 -7.42 21.53 -0.61
C GLU A 135 -8.23 21.83 0.65
N GLN A 136 -7.53 22.22 1.72
CA GLN A 136 -8.17 22.85 2.86
C GLN A 136 -8.44 24.29 2.43
N ASP A 137 -9.71 24.60 2.12
CA ASP A 137 -10.15 25.98 2.05
C ASP A 137 -9.83 26.65 3.41
N ILE A 138 -8.96 27.66 3.37
CA ILE A 138 -8.58 28.53 4.49
C ILE A 138 -9.56 29.69 4.57
#